data_AF-A0A017STY0-F1
#
_entry.id   AF-A0A017STY0-F1
#
_cell.length_a   1.000
_cell.length_b   1.000
_cell.length_c   1.000
_cell.angle_alpha   90.00
_cell.angle_beta   90.00
_cell.angle_gamma   90.00
#
_symmetry.space_group_name_H-M   'P 1'
#
loop_
_entity.id
_entity.type
_entity.pdbx_description
1 polymer ?
#
loop_
_entity_poly.entity_id
_entity_poly.type
_entity_poly.pdbx_seq_one_letter_code
_entity_poly.pdbx_strand_id
1 'polypeptide(L)'
;MSYTDVVPLLLALEDQGPHRQELNARWESGQLGIYGVGYQAGPSLKDIVVHMHNEVNNTHPTNYNIIATLEGEIDDEVVILGNYRDAWTAGAGDPGSDSAALMEIVRAFGAVVQRGGGLDARFSLLAGMDMRPNWEWLRNRTVAYVDIMGAVMGSQFFAKASPLLASLVRDVTQQQPSVNQSVAGQTVLDSWGRSVVVGDGGDALSFMGDGIPMLTLGFGHDKAIDPAFHWHSAFDTVQWMDRFADPSWEYHVRAAQIWGLMAARHAGDPVLPFNMTEYVTVVRGIVDDVQDVIEGRHDGFFIGLEPLNQAVAQLYHAAIEFDAHVVHLRHPRVIQPRHPKFTALTTSIKNSSSISGPIWKRTQTPT
;
A
#
# COMPACT_ATOMS: atom_id res chain seq x y z
N MET A 1 -6.68 -24.22 -8.86
CA MET A 1 -7.17 -25.48 -8.29
C MET A 1 -7.48 -25.21 -6.82
N SER A 2 -8.60 -25.72 -6.28
CA SER A 2 -8.92 -25.53 -4.87
C SER A 2 -8.06 -26.44 -3.97
N TYR A 3 -8.01 -26.16 -2.67
CA TYR A 3 -7.29 -27.04 -1.75
C TYR A 3 -7.94 -28.43 -1.62
N THR A 4 -9.26 -28.56 -1.86
CA THR A 4 -9.93 -29.87 -1.83
C THR A 4 -9.56 -30.70 -3.06
N ASP A 5 -9.42 -30.07 -4.23
CA ASP A 5 -9.08 -30.76 -5.47
C ASP A 5 -7.61 -31.23 -5.49
N VAL A 6 -6.72 -30.55 -4.76
CA VAL A 6 -5.31 -30.93 -4.68
C VAL A 6 -5.06 -32.08 -3.71
N VAL A 7 -5.95 -32.31 -2.72
CA VAL A 7 -5.80 -33.41 -1.75
C VAL A 7 -5.56 -34.78 -2.41
N PRO A 8 -6.37 -35.27 -3.37
CA PRO A 8 -6.10 -36.56 -4.00
C PRO A 8 -4.77 -36.61 -4.75
N LEU A 9 -4.30 -35.48 -5.30
CA LEU A 9 -3.00 -35.40 -5.96
C LEU A 9 -1.85 -35.53 -4.95
N LEU A 10 -1.96 -34.87 -3.80
CA LEU A 10 -0.96 -34.97 -2.73
C LEU A 10 -0.98 -36.35 -2.06
N LEU A 11 -2.17 -36.94 -1.85
CA LEU A 11 -2.30 -38.30 -1.33
C LEU A 11 -1.69 -39.35 -2.26
N ALA A 12 -1.70 -39.13 -3.58
CA ALA A 12 -1.04 -40.00 -4.54
C ALA A 12 0.51 -39.95 -4.46
N LEU A 13 1.06 -38.99 -3.73
CA LEU A 13 2.49 -38.88 -3.44
C LEU A 13 2.87 -39.55 -2.12
N GLU A 14 1.91 -39.95 -1.28
CA GLU A 14 2.20 -40.57 0.02
C GLU A 14 2.94 -41.92 -0.14
N ASP A 15 3.83 -42.17 0.82
CA ASP A 15 4.89 -43.19 0.78
C ASP A 15 5.84 -43.13 -0.45
N GLN A 16 5.90 -42.03 -1.20
CA GLN A 16 6.79 -41.82 -2.34
C GLN A 16 7.80 -40.68 -2.14
N GLY A 17 9.08 -40.98 -2.32
CA GLY A 17 10.15 -39.99 -2.28
C GLY A 17 10.41 -39.40 -0.89
N PRO A 18 11.18 -38.29 -0.79
CA PRO A 18 11.54 -37.70 0.49
C PRO A 18 10.32 -37.18 1.24
N HIS A 19 10.20 -37.55 2.51
CA HIS A 19 9.21 -37.00 3.42
C HIS A 19 9.56 -35.55 3.80
N ARG A 20 8.55 -34.71 4.09
CA ARG A 20 8.77 -33.31 4.48
C ARG A 20 9.81 -33.10 5.60
N GLN A 21 9.97 -34.07 6.50
CA GLN A 21 10.97 -34.04 7.58
C GLN A 21 12.41 -34.20 7.08
N GLU A 22 12.60 -34.79 5.90
CA GLU A 22 13.89 -34.92 5.23
C GLU A 22 14.20 -33.72 4.32
N LEU A 23 13.24 -32.81 4.18
CA LEU A 23 13.35 -31.58 3.40
C LEU A 23 13.64 -30.40 4.35
N ASN A 24 13.71 -29.19 3.79
CA ASN A 24 13.95 -28.00 4.61
C ASN A 24 12.67 -27.54 5.34
N ALA A 25 12.85 -26.66 6.33
CA ALA A 25 11.76 -26.13 7.17
C ALA A 25 10.57 -25.52 6.39
N ARG A 26 10.73 -25.15 5.11
CA ARG A 26 9.61 -24.65 4.29
C ARG A 26 8.57 -25.73 3.99
N TRP A 27 8.94 -27.01 4.02
CA TRP A 27 8.06 -28.16 3.81
C TRP A 27 7.34 -28.64 5.08
N GLU A 28 7.76 -28.17 6.25
CA GLU A 28 7.16 -28.57 7.52
C GLU A 28 5.77 -27.97 7.73
N SER A 29 5.45 -26.90 7.00
CA SER A 29 4.17 -26.19 7.07
C SER A 29 3.13 -26.77 6.11
N GLY A 30 1.85 -26.77 6.53
CA GLY A 30 0.73 -27.19 5.70
C GLY A 30 -0.49 -27.60 6.53
N GLN A 31 -1.69 -27.18 6.12
CA GLN A 31 -2.91 -27.41 6.90
C GLN A 31 -3.76 -28.57 6.38
N LEU A 32 -3.31 -29.29 5.35
CA LEU A 32 -4.06 -30.40 4.76
C LEU A 32 -3.83 -31.75 5.46
N GLY A 33 -3.06 -31.77 6.56
CA GLY A 33 -2.91 -32.96 7.40
C GLY A 33 -4.25 -33.47 7.97
N ILE A 34 -5.25 -32.61 8.11
CA ILE A 34 -6.62 -33.00 8.47
C ILE A 34 -7.27 -33.95 7.44
N TYR A 35 -6.76 -33.96 6.21
CA TYR A 35 -7.17 -34.85 5.12
C TYR A 35 -6.21 -36.04 4.93
N GLY A 36 -5.26 -36.25 5.86
CA GLY A 36 -4.27 -37.33 5.79
C GLY A 36 -3.06 -37.04 4.91
N VAL A 37 -2.87 -35.80 4.45
CA VAL A 37 -1.70 -35.41 3.64
C VAL A 37 -0.47 -35.27 4.53
N GLY A 38 0.56 -36.09 4.28
CA GLY A 38 1.87 -36.07 4.93
C GLY A 38 2.89 -35.14 4.28
N TYR A 39 2.63 -34.73 3.03
CA TYR A 39 3.50 -33.89 2.19
C TYR A 39 4.83 -34.57 1.85
N GLN A 40 4.86 -35.18 0.68
CA GLN A 40 6.04 -35.78 0.09
C GLN A 40 6.34 -35.18 -1.28
N ALA A 41 7.62 -35.15 -1.64
CA ALA A 41 8.05 -34.52 -2.90
C ALA A 41 7.81 -35.40 -4.13
N GLY A 42 7.50 -36.70 -3.94
CA GLY A 42 7.38 -37.66 -5.02
C GLY A 42 8.73 -38.07 -5.62
N PRO A 43 8.77 -38.58 -6.87
CA PRO A 43 7.64 -38.66 -7.82
C PRO A 43 6.54 -39.63 -7.37
N SER A 44 5.33 -39.50 -7.93
CA SER A 44 4.28 -40.51 -7.76
C SER A 44 4.70 -41.87 -8.33
N LEU A 45 3.91 -42.91 -8.06
CA LEU A 45 4.04 -44.20 -8.74
C LEU A 45 4.01 -44.03 -10.27
N LYS A 46 4.80 -44.85 -10.97
CA LYS A 46 5.08 -44.73 -12.42
C LYS A 46 3.82 -44.69 -13.30
N ASP A 47 2.75 -45.34 -12.87
CA ASP A 47 1.51 -45.48 -13.64
C ASP A 47 0.49 -44.37 -13.33
N ILE A 48 0.83 -43.44 -12.43
CA ILE A 48 0.03 -42.25 -12.10
C ILE A 48 0.58 -41.08 -12.90
N VAL A 49 -0.26 -40.48 -13.75
CA VAL A 49 0.10 -39.34 -14.59
C VAL A 49 -0.94 -38.24 -14.43
N VAL A 50 -0.49 -37.01 -14.17
CA VAL A 50 -1.35 -35.83 -14.16
C VAL A 50 -1.52 -35.32 -15.59
N HIS A 51 -2.75 -35.29 -16.08
CA HIS A 51 -3.07 -34.67 -17.36
C HIS A 51 -3.59 -33.24 -17.14
N MET A 52 -2.77 -32.24 -17.44
CA MET A 52 -3.16 -30.83 -17.39
C MET A 52 -3.68 -30.39 -18.75
N HIS A 53 -4.95 -29.99 -18.81
CA HIS A 53 -5.55 -29.38 -19.98
C HIS A 53 -5.89 -27.92 -19.68
N ASN A 54 -5.25 -26.98 -20.38
CA ASN A 54 -5.43 -25.56 -20.19
C ASN A 54 -5.66 -24.88 -21.54
N GLU A 55 -6.87 -24.39 -21.77
CA GLU A 55 -7.23 -23.62 -22.96
C GLU A 55 -7.44 -22.16 -22.55
N VAL A 56 -6.49 -21.29 -22.92
CA VAL A 56 -6.54 -19.86 -22.63
C VAL A 56 -6.77 -19.11 -23.92
N ASN A 57 -7.83 -18.31 -23.96
CA ASN A 57 -8.09 -17.40 -25.08
C ASN A 57 -7.45 -16.03 -24.80
N ASN A 58 -6.32 -15.76 -25.44
CA ASN A 58 -5.62 -14.49 -25.28
C ASN A 58 -6.27 -13.42 -26.15
N THR A 59 -7.06 -12.54 -25.52
CA THR A 59 -7.65 -11.37 -26.16
C THR A 59 -7.02 -10.08 -25.63
N HIS A 60 -7.02 -9.01 -26.44
CA HIS A 60 -6.57 -7.68 -26.03
C HIS A 60 -7.78 -6.75 -25.89
N PRO A 61 -8.50 -6.79 -24.76
CA PRO A 61 -9.61 -5.87 -24.54
C PRO A 61 -9.12 -4.42 -24.41
N THR A 62 -9.98 -3.47 -24.76
CA THR A 62 -9.73 -2.06 -24.47
C THR A 62 -9.87 -1.82 -22.97
N ASN A 63 -8.83 -1.25 -22.36
CA ASN A 63 -8.83 -0.86 -20.96
C ASN A 63 -9.14 0.64 -20.81
N TYR A 64 -9.81 1.00 -19.73
CA TYR A 64 -10.21 2.38 -19.45
C TYR A 64 -9.71 2.82 -18.09
N ASN A 65 -8.82 3.81 -18.08
CA ASN A 65 -8.45 4.53 -16.88
C ASN A 65 -9.41 5.70 -16.67
N ILE A 66 -9.73 5.96 -15.40
CA ILE A 66 -10.45 7.17 -15.00
C ILE A 66 -9.43 8.07 -14.31
N ILE A 67 -9.27 9.28 -14.85
CA ILE A 67 -8.39 10.30 -14.28
C ILE A 67 -9.25 11.51 -13.98
N ALA A 68 -9.32 11.90 -12.72
CA ALA A 68 -9.97 13.13 -12.29
C ALA A 68 -8.93 14.04 -11.66
N THR A 69 -8.87 15.29 -12.12
CA THR A 69 -7.86 16.25 -11.65
C THR A 69 -8.52 17.42 -10.95
N LEU A 70 -8.01 17.71 -9.76
CA LEU A 70 -8.22 18.96 -9.03
C LEU A 70 -7.02 19.85 -9.35
N GLU A 71 -7.29 20.95 -10.05
CA GLU A 71 -6.26 21.93 -10.41
C GLU A 71 -5.69 22.61 -9.17
N GLY A 72 -4.37 22.72 -9.11
CA GLY A 72 -3.63 23.46 -8.09
C GLY A 72 -3.14 24.81 -8.62
N GLU A 73 -2.60 25.64 -7.75
CA GLU A 73 -1.92 26.88 -8.14
C GLU A 73 -0.58 26.62 -8.86
N ILE A 74 0.10 25.53 -8.51
CA ILE A 74 1.35 25.05 -9.10
C ILE A 74 0.98 24.04 -10.19
N ASP A 75 1.30 24.34 -11.45
CA ASP A 75 0.86 23.59 -12.62
C ASP A 75 1.86 22.53 -13.12
N ASP A 76 3.10 22.55 -12.61
CA ASP A 76 4.17 21.61 -12.93
C ASP A 76 4.40 20.50 -11.89
N GLU A 77 3.70 20.55 -10.76
CA GLU A 77 3.75 19.53 -9.71
C GLU A 77 2.42 18.79 -9.58
N VAL A 78 2.49 17.45 -9.54
CA VAL A 78 1.33 16.56 -9.48
C VAL A 78 1.49 15.53 -8.38
N VAL A 79 0.53 15.50 -7.46
CA VAL A 79 0.35 14.38 -6.54
C VAL A 79 -0.69 13.45 -7.13
N ILE A 80 -0.36 12.16 -7.22
CA ILE A 80 -1.28 11.16 -7.74
C ILE A 80 -1.75 10.29 -6.57
N LEU A 81 -3.06 10.21 -6.36
CA LEU A 81 -3.64 9.10 -5.63
C LEU A 81 -4.06 8.03 -6.65
N GLY A 82 -3.56 6.81 -6.47
CA GLY A 82 -3.85 5.72 -7.38
C GLY A 82 -4.51 4.53 -6.70
N ASN A 83 -5.37 3.85 -7.46
CA ASN A 83 -5.74 2.47 -7.23
C ASN A 83 -6.13 1.80 -8.57
N TYR A 84 -5.98 0.49 -8.67
CA TYR A 84 -6.59 -0.27 -9.77
C TYR A 84 -8.07 -0.51 -9.50
N ARG A 85 -8.84 -0.73 -10.57
CA ARG A 85 -10.31 -0.84 -10.49
C ARG A 85 -10.84 -2.20 -10.93
N ASP A 86 -10.10 -2.87 -11.79
CA ASP A 86 -10.43 -4.20 -12.27
C ASP A 86 -10.21 -5.26 -11.19
N ALA A 87 -11.04 -6.29 -11.22
CA ALA A 87 -11.03 -7.37 -10.24
C ALA A 87 -11.05 -8.73 -10.96
N TRP A 88 -10.47 -9.74 -10.32
CA TRP A 88 -10.56 -11.12 -10.82
C TRP A 88 -11.99 -11.68 -10.79
N THR A 89 -12.79 -11.29 -9.79
CA THR A 89 -14.18 -11.73 -9.63
C THR A 89 -15.07 -10.56 -9.17
N ALA A 90 -15.72 -10.66 -8.00
CA ALA A 90 -16.48 -9.56 -7.41
C ALA A 90 -15.58 -8.49 -6.77
N GLY A 91 -14.44 -8.89 -6.19
CA GLY A 91 -13.38 -7.99 -5.77
C GLY A 91 -13.78 -6.99 -4.70
N ALA A 92 -14.49 -7.41 -3.65
CA ALA A 92 -14.98 -6.47 -2.64
C ALA A 92 -13.85 -5.87 -1.78
N GLY A 93 -12.86 -6.66 -1.39
CA GLY A 93 -11.62 -6.18 -0.80
C GLY A 93 -10.67 -5.68 -1.88
N ASP A 94 -10.42 -6.51 -2.89
CA ASP A 94 -9.40 -6.29 -3.92
C ASP A 94 -10.03 -6.09 -5.32
N PRO A 95 -10.09 -4.86 -5.87
CA PRO A 95 -9.79 -3.55 -5.25
C PRO A 95 -11.05 -2.74 -4.91
N GLY A 96 -12.18 -3.40 -4.68
CA GLY A 96 -13.45 -2.73 -4.40
C GLY A 96 -13.38 -1.81 -3.17
N SER A 97 -12.61 -2.20 -2.15
CA SER A 97 -12.38 -1.39 -0.95
C SER A 97 -11.61 -0.12 -1.28
N ASP A 98 -10.61 -0.22 -2.16
CA ASP A 98 -9.78 0.88 -2.65
C ASP A 98 -10.62 1.91 -3.40
N SER A 99 -11.43 1.41 -4.32
CA SER A 99 -12.34 2.23 -5.11
C SER A 99 -13.38 2.93 -4.21
N ALA A 100 -13.87 2.26 -3.17
CA ALA A 100 -14.77 2.88 -2.20
C ALA A 100 -14.10 4.02 -1.41
N ALA A 101 -12.85 3.80 -0.95
CA ALA A 101 -12.06 4.83 -0.28
C ALA A 101 -11.76 6.01 -1.21
N LEU A 102 -11.41 5.74 -2.47
CA LEU A 102 -11.16 6.77 -3.48
C LEU A 102 -12.40 7.66 -3.68
N MET A 103 -13.57 7.04 -3.85
CA MET A 103 -14.82 7.77 -4.04
C MET A 103 -15.18 8.66 -2.84
N GLU A 104 -14.85 8.24 -1.62
CA GLU A 104 -15.04 9.05 -0.42
C GLU A 104 -14.08 10.24 -0.38
N ILE A 105 -12.82 10.06 -0.81
CA ILE A 105 -11.87 11.17 -0.97
C ILE A 105 -12.35 12.16 -2.03
N VAL A 106 -12.80 11.67 -3.20
CA VAL A 106 -13.42 12.51 -4.25
C VAL A 106 -14.54 13.37 -3.67
N ARG A 107 -15.44 12.74 -2.90
CA ARG A 107 -16.58 13.42 -2.28
C ARG A 107 -16.12 14.48 -1.28
N ALA A 108 -15.16 14.16 -0.41
CA ALA A 108 -14.65 15.06 0.61
C ALA A 108 -13.92 16.27 0.01
N PHE A 109 -13.02 16.04 -0.95
CA PHE A 109 -12.28 17.11 -1.63
C PHE A 109 -13.21 17.95 -2.51
N GLY A 110 -14.15 17.32 -3.22
CA GLY A 110 -15.18 18.02 -3.99
C GLY A 110 -16.01 18.98 -3.14
N ALA A 111 -16.39 18.57 -1.92
CA ALA A 111 -17.12 19.44 -0.99
C ALA A 111 -16.30 20.66 -0.54
N VAL A 112 -14.97 20.56 -0.46
CA VAL A 112 -14.08 21.69 -0.15
C VAL A 112 -14.02 22.66 -1.31
N VAL A 113 -13.86 22.15 -2.54
CA VAL A 113 -13.82 22.98 -3.74
C VAL A 113 -15.12 23.73 -3.95
N GLN A 114 -16.27 23.07 -3.74
CA GLN A 114 -17.58 23.72 -3.83
C GLN A 114 -17.76 24.87 -2.82
N ARG A 115 -17.02 24.84 -1.70
CA ARG A 115 -16.98 25.92 -0.69
C ARG A 115 -15.92 26.98 -1.00
N GLY A 116 -15.29 26.92 -2.17
CA GLY A 116 -14.24 27.83 -2.62
C GLY A 116 -12.90 27.63 -1.92
N GLY A 117 -12.56 26.38 -1.56
CA GLY A 117 -11.18 25.99 -1.23
C GLY A 117 -10.43 25.55 -2.49
N GLY A 118 -9.10 25.70 -2.49
CA GLY A 118 -8.19 25.23 -3.55
C GLY A 118 -7.05 24.40 -2.97
N LEU A 119 -6.23 23.83 -3.86
CA LEU A 119 -4.99 23.10 -3.55
C LEU A 119 -3.79 23.93 -4.03
N ASP A 120 -2.64 23.77 -3.37
CA ASP A 120 -1.40 24.44 -3.83
C ASP A 120 -0.83 23.69 -5.03
N ALA A 121 -0.69 22.35 -4.97
CA ALA A 121 -0.27 21.52 -6.10
C ALA A 121 -1.44 20.81 -6.79
N ARG A 122 -1.27 20.48 -8.08
CA ARG A 122 -2.26 19.71 -8.83
C ARG A 122 -2.40 18.32 -8.20
N PHE A 123 -3.64 17.87 -8.11
CA PHE A 123 -3.97 16.60 -7.49
C PHE A 123 -4.78 15.75 -8.45
N SER A 124 -4.25 14.59 -8.81
CA SER A 124 -4.90 13.68 -9.74
C SER A 124 -5.29 12.38 -9.05
N LEU A 125 -6.56 12.04 -9.19
CA LEU A 125 -7.15 10.80 -8.75
C LEU A 125 -7.16 9.86 -9.94
N LEU A 126 -6.47 8.73 -9.81
CA LEU A 126 -6.36 7.71 -10.82
C LEU A 126 -7.08 6.44 -10.35
N ALA A 127 -8.00 5.96 -11.16
CA ALA A 127 -8.51 4.59 -11.08
C ALA A 127 -8.19 3.82 -12.37
N GLY A 128 -7.14 3.00 -12.35
CA GLY A 128 -6.74 2.12 -13.46
C GLY A 128 -5.24 1.86 -13.54
N MET A 129 -4.87 0.73 -14.16
CA MET A 129 -3.50 0.18 -14.15
C MET A 129 -2.58 0.69 -15.28
N ASP A 130 -3.13 1.08 -16.44
CA ASP A 130 -2.32 1.31 -17.64
C ASP A 130 -1.91 2.78 -17.81
N MET A 131 -0.88 3.20 -17.11
CA MET A 131 -0.38 4.58 -17.15
C MET A 131 0.45 4.90 -18.40
N ARG A 132 0.82 3.90 -19.21
CA ARG A 132 1.79 4.03 -20.31
C ARG A 132 1.46 5.14 -21.31
N PRO A 133 0.19 5.36 -21.71
CA PRO A 133 -0.12 6.43 -22.68
C PRO A 133 0.25 7.84 -22.19
N ASN A 134 0.31 8.06 -20.88
CA ASN A 134 0.61 9.37 -20.28
C ASN A 134 1.98 9.41 -19.59
N TRP A 135 2.80 8.37 -19.74
CA TRP A 135 4.00 8.17 -18.92
C TRP A 135 5.00 9.33 -19.00
N GLU A 136 5.22 9.88 -20.20
CA GLU A 136 6.14 11.01 -20.37
C GLU A 136 5.71 12.25 -19.57
N TRP A 137 4.41 12.50 -19.47
CA TRP A 137 3.91 13.61 -18.66
C TRP A 137 4.02 13.29 -17.17
N LEU A 138 3.67 12.06 -16.78
CA LEU A 138 3.71 11.61 -15.39
C LEU A 138 5.13 11.64 -14.83
N ARG A 139 6.12 11.10 -15.55
CA ARG A 139 7.52 11.06 -15.08
C ARG A 139 8.13 12.44 -14.83
N ASN A 140 7.65 13.45 -15.54
CA ASN A 140 8.21 14.80 -15.49
C ASN A 140 7.53 15.71 -14.46
N ARG A 141 6.34 15.34 -13.96
CA ARG A 141 5.52 16.20 -13.10
C ARG A 141 5.08 15.56 -11.79
N THR A 142 5.17 14.24 -11.67
CA THR A 142 4.71 13.54 -10.46
C THR A 142 5.70 13.77 -9.32
N VAL A 143 5.27 14.44 -8.26
CA VAL A 143 6.08 14.64 -7.05
C VAL A 143 5.98 13.46 -6.10
N ALA A 144 4.81 12.81 -6.06
CA ALA A 144 4.58 11.60 -5.29
C ALA A 144 3.41 10.78 -5.87
N TYR A 145 3.56 9.46 -5.87
CA TYR A 145 2.47 8.51 -6.15
C TYR A 145 2.04 7.84 -4.84
N VAL A 146 0.81 8.11 -4.40
CA VAL A 146 0.25 7.59 -3.16
C VAL A 146 -0.83 6.58 -3.51
N ASP A 147 -0.44 5.32 -3.58
CA ASP A 147 -1.31 4.18 -3.83
C ASP A 147 -2.09 3.80 -2.58
N ILE A 148 -3.25 3.18 -2.81
CA ILE A 148 -3.89 2.33 -1.81
C ILE A 148 -4.07 0.94 -2.45
N MET A 149 -3.67 -0.10 -1.72
CA MET A 149 -3.82 -1.48 -2.18
C MET A 149 -4.47 -2.28 -1.06
N GLY A 150 -5.74 -2.62 -1.23
CA GLY A 150 -6.53 -3.19 -0.15
C GLY A 150 -6.69 -2.22 1.02
N ALA A 151 -7.41 -1.13 0.77
CA ALA A 151 -7.91 -0.19 1.76
C ALA A 151 -8.47 -0.96 2.95
N VAL A 152 -9.21 -2.04 2.69
CA VAL A 152 -9.54 -3.07 3.69
C VAL A 152 -9.53 -4.48 3.08
N MET A 153 -8.61 -5.30 3.57
CA MET A 153 -8.57 -6.76 3.40
C MET A 153 -8.49 -7.50 4.76
N GLY A 154 -8.34 -6.74 5.84
CA GLY A 154 -8.22 -7.19 7.22
C GLY A 154 -8.13 -5.97 8.15
N SER A 155 -7.61 -6.17 9.35
CA SER A 155 -7.57 -5.14 10.40
C SER A 155 -6.19 -4.53 10.64
N GLN A 156 -5.14 -5.11 10.04
CA GLN A 156 -3.76 -4.73 10.33
C GLN A 156 -3.28 -3.66 9.36
N PHE A 157 -3.05 -2.44 9.86
CA PHE A 157 -2.47 -1.39 9.01
C PHE A 157 -1.08 -1.82 8.51
N PHE A 158 -0.77 -1.44 7.28
CA PHE A 158 0.57 -1.55 6.71
C PHE A 158 0.89 -0.33 5.86
N ALA A 159 2.18 -0.08 5.69
CA ALA A 159 2.68 0.88 4.72
C ALA A 159 4.00 0.40 4.11
N LYS A 160 4.09 0.54 2.79
CA LYS A 160 5.30 0.34 2.01
C LYS A 160 5.60 1.65 1.31
N ALA A 161 6.81 2.17 1.42
CA ALA A 161 7.10 3.50 0.89
C ALA A 161 8.56 3.69 0.50
N SER A 162 8.78 4.69 -0.35
CA SER A 162 10.08 5.37 -0.41
C SER A 162 10.44 5.89 0.98
N PRO A 163 11.69 5.72 1.44
CA PRO A 163 12.14 6.22 2.74
C PRO A 163 11.86 7.71 2.98
N LEU A 164 11.83 8.51 1.89
CA LEU A 164 11.49 9.94 1.91
C LEU A 164 10.12 10.23 2.56
N LEU A 165 9.18 9.30 2.45
CA LEU A 165 7.79 9.46 2.90
C LEU A 165 7.52 8.83 4.28
N ALA A 166 8.48 8.09 4.81
CA ALA A 166 8.25 7.28 6.01
C ALA A 166 7.89 8.14 7.24
N SER A 167 8.50 9.31 7.41
CA SER A 167 8.15 10.24 8.48
C SER A 167 6.70 10.74 8.34
N LEU A 168 6.26 11.09 7.13
CA LEU A 168 4.89 11.51 6.89
C LEU A 168 3.90 10.40 7.23
N VAL A 169 4.21 9.15 6.88
CA VAL A 169 3.37 8.00 7.22
C VAL A 169 3.16 7.92 8.73
N ARG A 170 4.24 8.05 9.51
CA ARG A 170 4.16 8.01 10.98
C ARG A 170 3.40 9.20 11.54
N ASP A 171 3.63 10.40 11.02
CA ASP A 171 2.93 11.61 11.45
C ASP A 171 1.43 11.51 11.21
N VAL A 172 1.01 11.06 10.03
CA VAL A 172 -0.42 10.94 9.67
C VAL A 172 -1.08 9.83 10.48
N THR A 173 -0.45 8.68 10.64
CA THR A 173 -1.01 7.57 11.43
C THR A 173 -1.07 7.88 12.93
N GLN A 174 -0.18 8.72 13.46
CA GLN A 174 -0.26 9.23 14.84
C GLN A 174 -1.47 10.15 15.06
N GLN A 175 -1.99 10.78 14.00
CA GLN A 175 -3.13 11.71 14.08
C GLN A 175 -4.48 11.00 13.97
N GLN A 176 -4.49 9.69 13.79
CA GLN A 176 -5.68 8.91 13.48
C GLN A 176 -5.90 7.86 14.57
N PRO A 177 -7.04 7.86 15.30
CA PRO A 177 -7.29 6.82 16.28
C PRO A 177 -7.36 5.45 15.61
N SER A 178 -6.82 4.43 16.26
CA SER A 178 -6.98 3.05 15.79
C SER A 178 -8.45 2.65 15.87
N VAL A 179 -8.93 1.86 14.92
CA VAL A 179 -10.30 1.31 14.96
C VAL A 179 -10.43 0.34 16.13
N ASN A 180 -9.43 -0.54 16.30
CA ASN A 180 -9.29 -1.34 17.50
C ASN A 180 -8.77 -0.46 18.64
N GLN A 181 -9.53 -0.33 19.73
CA GLN A 181 -9.16 0.42 20.93
C GLN A 181 -8.80 -0.52 22.09
N SER A 182 -7.96 -1.53 21.82
CA SER A 182 -7.41 -2.43 22.85
C SER A 182 -6.71 -1.68 23.99
N VAL A 183 -6.08 -0.55 23.67
CA VAL A 183 -5.64 0.47 24.62
C VAL A 183 -6.41 1.76 24.33
N ALA A 184 -7.05 2.33 25.35
CA ALA A 184 -7.88 3.52 25.19
C ALA A 184 -7.05 4.72 24.70
N GLY A 185 -7.51 5.34 23.61
CA GLY A 185 -6.85 6.49 23.00
C GLY A 185 -5.68 6.13 22.08
N GLN A 186 -5.43 4.85 21.82
CA GLN A 186 -4.34 4.44 20.93
C GLN A 186 -4.60 4.90 19.48
N THR A 187 -3.51 5.26 18.81
CA THR A 187 -3.54 5.70 17.41
C THR A 187 -3.21 4.53 16.48
N VAL A 188 -3.42 4.71 15.17
CA VAL A 188 -3.02 3.70 14.17
C VAL A 188 -1.52 3.43 14.27
N LEU A 189 -0.71 4.47 14.51
CA LEU A 189 0.73 4.34 14.71
C LEU A 189 1.08 3.41 15.89
N ASP A 190 0.34 3.54 17.00
CA ASP A 190 0.59 2.74 18.21
C ASP A 190 0.19 1.27 18.01
N SER A 191 -0.89 1.01 17.26
CA SER A 191 -1.35 -0.36 16.99
C SER A 191 -0.53 -1.13 15.94
N TRP A 192 0.16 -0.43 15.03
CA TRP A 192 0.87 -1.04 13.90
C TRP A 192 2.37 -1.29 14.15
N GLY A 193 2.96 -0.70 15.20
CA GLY A 193 4.38 -0.90 15.48
C GLY A 193 5.32 -0.06 14.62
N ARG A 194 4.80 0.92 13.87
CA ARG A 194 5.56 2.03 13.24
C ARG A 194 6.50 1.65 12.10
N SER A 195 6.38 0.43 11.58
CA SER A 195 7.30 -0.13 10.58
C SER A 195 6.89 0.21 9.16
N VAL A 196 7.60 1.13 8.51
CA VAL A 196 7.44 1.40 7.07
C VAL A 196 8.39 0.49 6.31
N VAL A 197 7.83 -0.39 5.48
CA VAL A 197 8.64 -1.29 4.64
C VAL A 197 9.17 -0.49 3.44
N VAL A 198 10.46 -0.64 3.14
CA VAL A 198 11.07 0.00 1.97
C VAL A 198 10.66 -0.76 0.72
N GLY A 199 10.25 -0.03 -0.32
CA GLY A 199 9.81 -0.62 -1.58
C GLY A 199 8.29 -0.65 -1.70
N ASP A 200 7.79 -1.45 -2.64
CA ASP A 200 6.35 -1.65 -2.85
C ASP A 200 6.02 -2.83 -3.78
N GLY A 201 4.73 -3.05 -4.03
CA GLY A 201 4.19 -3.87 -5.12
C GLY A 201 3.14 -3.11 -5.94
N GLY A 202 2.44 -3.80 -6.83
CA GLY A 202 1.30 -3.23 -7.55
C GLY A 202 1.67 -2.11 -8.54
N ASP A 203 0.75 -1.17 -8.73
CA ASP A 203 0.84 -0.10 -9.74
C ASP A 203 1.97 0.90 -9.45
N ALA A 204 2.34 1.04 -8.18
CA ALA A 204 3.38 1.94 -7.71
C ALA A 204 4.80 1.57 -8.21
N LEU A 205 5.03 0.31 -8.62
CA LEU A 205 6.33 -0.16 -9.12
C LEU A 205 6.84 0.61 -10.35
N SER A 206 5.94 1.04 -11.22
CA SER A 206 6.32 1.81 -12.43
C SER A 206 6.92 3.16 -12.04
N PHE A 207 6.36 3.82 -11.02
CA PHE A 207 6.82 5.11 -10.50
C PHE A 207 8.18 4.98 -9.80
N MET A 208 8.37 3.91 -9.04
CA MET A 208 9.65 3.62 -8.41
C MET A 208 10.79 3.48 -9.42
N GLY A 209 10.53 2.82 -10.57
CA GLY A 209 11.52 2.62 -11.63
C GLY A 209 12.09 3.93 -12.20
N ASP A 210 11.30 5.01 -12.16
CA ASP A 210 11.70 6.35 -12.62
C ASP A 210 12.12 7.28 -11.48
N GLY A 211 12.32 6.75 -10.26
CA GLY A 211 12.80 7.52 -9.12
C GLY A 211 11.75 8.45 -8.50
N ILE A 212 10.46 8.22 -8.80
CA ILE A 212 9.36 9.01 -8.24
C ILE A 212 9.04 8.47 -6.83
N PRO A 213 9.00 9.33 -5.79
CA PRO A 213 8.61 8.93 -4.45
C PRO A 213 7.22 8.31 -4.43
N MET A 214 7.07 7.23 -3.67
CA MET A 214 5.88 6.40 -3.71
C MET A 214 5.53 5.80 -2.35
N LEU A 215 4.24 5.54 -2.15
CA LEU A 215 3.68 5.04 -0.91
C LEU A 215 2.46 4.17 -1.23
N THR A 216 2.44 2.93 -0.78
CA THR A 216 1.24 2.09 -0.68
C THR A 216 0.89 1.85 0.76
N LEU A 217 -0.39 1.99 1.09
CA LEU A 217 -0.92 1.75 2.42
C LEU A 217 -2.27 1.04 2.36
N GLY A 218 -2.72 0.52 3.49
CA GLY A 218 -4.01 -0.14 3.62
C GLY A 218 -4.17 -0.87 4.95
N PHE A 219 -5.26 -1.60 5.09
CA PHE A 219 -5.48 -2.55 6.18
C PHE A 219 -5.43 -3.97 5.63
N GLY A 220 -4.28 -4.61 5.80
CA GLY A 220 -4.00 -5.95 5.30
C GLY A 220 -4.54 -7.05 6.22
N HIS A 221 -4.60 -8.27 5.66
CA HIS A 221 -4.99 -9.47 6.37
C HIS A 221 -3.88 -9.97 7.29
N ASP A 222 -4.16 -10.06 8.58
CA ASP A 222 -3.35 -10.81 9.54
C ASP A 222 -4.00 -12.16 9.83
N LYS A 223 -3.32 -13.24 9.41
CA LYS A 223 -3.80 -14.63 9.57
C LYS A 223 -4.08 -15.03 11.03
N ALA A 224 -3.48 -14.36 12.01
CA ALA A 224 -3.65 -14.68 13.42
C ALA A 224 -4.93 -14.10 14.02
N ILE A 225 -5.44 -12.99 13.48
CA ILE A 225 -6.54 -12.22 14.09
C ILE A 225 -7.73 -11.99 13.15
N ASP A 226 -7.50 -11.96 11.84
CA ASP A 226 -8.52 -11.64 10.87
C ASP A 226 -9.22 -12.89 10.30
N PRO A 227 -10.52 -12.80 10.00
CA PRO A 227 -11.20 -13.79 9.18
C PRO A 227 -10.46 -14.00 7.86
N ALA A 228 -10.49 -15.23 7.33
CA ALA A 228 -9.76 -15.56 6.11
C ALA A 228 -10.12 -14.60 4.96
N PHE A 229 -9.11 -13.93 4.41
CA PHE A 229 -9.28 -13.14 3.20
C PHE A 229 -9.36 -14.03 1.96
N HIS A 230 -10.29 -13.70 1.08
CA HIS A 230 -10.67 -14.49 -0.09
C HIS A 230 -9.99 -14.03 -1.40
N TRP A 231 -8.70 -13.70 -1.32
CA TRP A 231 -7.85 -13.19 -2.41
C TRP A 231 -8.12 -13.88 -3.77
N HIS A 232 -8.41 -13.08 -4.81
CA HIS A 232 -8.68 -13.53 -6.19
C HIS A 232 -9.69 -14.70 -6.33
N SER A 233 -10.60 -14.85 -5.38
CA SER A 233 -11.60 -15.92 -5.41
C SER A 233 -13.00 -15.36 -5.49
N ALA A 234 -13.96 -16.18 -5.93
CA ALA A 234 -15.37 -15.80 -5.99
C ALA A 234 -16.00 -15.52 -4.59
N PHE A 235 -15.25 -15.72 -3.51
CA PHE A 235 -15.68 -15.42 -2.14
C PHE A 235 -15.27 -14.01 -1.67
N ASP A 236 -14.45 -13.28 -2.44
CA ASP A 236 -14.20 -11.85 -2.20
C ASP A 236 -15.43 -11.02 -2.56
N THR A 237 -16.35 -10.94 -1.61
CA THR A 237 -17.72 -10.44 -1.80
C THR A 237 -18.07 -9.38 -0.76
N VAL A 238 -19.01 -8.50 -1.11
CA VAL A 238 -19.51 -7.49 -0.17
C VAL A 238 -20.13 -8.14 1.07
N GLN A 239 -20.72 -9.33 0.94
CA GLN A 239 -21.24 -10.08 2.08
C GLN A 239 -20.13 -10.55 3.04
N TRP A 240 -18.96 -10.90 2.54
CA TRP A 240 -17.80 -11.18 3.39
C TRP A 240 -17.33 -9.90 4.09
N MET A 241 -17.27 -8.79 3.32
CA MET A 241 -16.89 -7.48 3.85
C MET A 241 -17.80 -7.06 5.03
N ASP A 242 -19.11 -7.05 4.80
CA ASP A 242 -20.14 -6.63 5.77
C ASP A 242 -20.20 -7.50 7.02
N ARG A 243 -19.79 -8.77 6.93
CA ARG A 243 -19.96 -9.75 8.02
C ARG A 243 -18.70 -10.00 8.81
N PHE A 244 -17.53 -9.91 8.16
CA PHE A 244 -16.29 -10.42 8.69
C PHE A 244 -15.16 -9.39 8.63
N ALA A 245 -14.92 -8.78 7.49
CA ALA A 245 -13.75 -7.94 7.30
C ALA A 245 -13.88 -6.56 7.96
N ASP A 246 -15.00 -5.87 7.72
CA ASP A 246 -15.27 -4.55 8.31
C ASP A 246 -16.77 -4.31 8.57
N PRO A 247 -17.38 -5.02 9.54
CA PRO A 247 -18.82 -4.92 9.79
C PRO A 247 -19.31 -3.52 10.20
N SER A 248 -18.42 -2.69 10.77
CA SER A 248 -18.73 -1.30 11.15
C SER A 248 -18.38 -0.28 10.05
N TRP A 249 -17.68 -0.71 9.00
CA TRP A 249 -17.09 0.15 7.96
C TRP A 249 -16.07 1.18 8.50
N GLU A 250 -15.61 1.02 9.74
CA GLU A 250 -14.70 1.97 10.39
C GLU A 250 -13.26 1.85 9.87
N TYR A 251 -12.85 0.67 9.39
CA TYR A 251 -11.55 0.51 8.74
C TYR A 251 -11.52 1.22 7.38
N HIS A 252 -12.59 1.14 6.58
CA HIS A 252 -12.69 1.91 5.33
C HIS A 252 -12.63 3.41 5.59
N VAL A 253 -13.37 3.89 6.60
CA VAL A 253 -13.33 5.28 7.04
C VAL A 253 -11.92 5.68 7.41
N ARG A 254 -11.23 4.85 8.20
CA ARG A 254 -9.86 5.11 8.64
C ARG A 254 -8.89 5.13 7.46
N ALA A 255 -9.02 4.20 6.52
CA ALA A 255 -8.21 4.12 5.32
C ALA A 255 -8.37 5.39 4.47
N ALA A 256 -9.62 5.81 4.21
CA ALA A 256 -9.92 7.03 3.47
C ALA A 256 -9.38 8.30 4.17
N GLN A 257 -9.44 8.37 5.51
CA GLN A 257 -8.89 9.48 6.28
C GLN A 257 -7.36 9.53 6.20
N ILE A 258 -6.68 8.40 6.38
CA ILE A 258 -5.22 8.31 6.28
C ILE A 258 -4.79 8.69 4.86
N TRP A 259 -5.38 8.06 3.85
CA TRP A 259 -5.02 8.28 2.45
C TRP A 259 -5.34 9.71 1.99
N GLY A 260 -6.51 10.24 2.38
CA GLY A 260 -6.90 11.63 2.14
C GLY A 260 -5.99 12.64 2.87
N LEU A 261 -5.49 12.32 4.06
CA LEU A 261 -4.50 13.15 4.74
C LEU A 261 -3.14 13.09 4.04
N MET A 262 -2.68 11.94 3.57
CA MET A 262 -1.45 11.86 2.75
C MET A 262 -1.58 12.79 1.54
N ALA A 263 -2.66 12.64 0.79
CA ALA A 263 -3.01 13.51 -0.33
C ALA A 263 -2.97 14.98 0.05
N ALA A 264 -3.65 15.35 1.14
CA ALA A 264 -3.73 16.74 1.55
C ALA A 264 -2.37 17.32 1.94
N ARG A 265 -1.54 16.56 2.65
CA ARG A 265 -0.20 16.99 3.06
C ARG A 265 0.70 17.20 1.85
N HIS A 266 0.67 16.32 0.85
CA HIS A 266 1.47 16.51 -0.36
C HIS A 266 0.96 17.66 -1.23
N ALA A 267 -0.36 17.81 -1.37
CA ALA A 267 -0.95 18.77 -2.31
C ALA A 267 -1.14 20.19 -1.73
N GLY A 268 -1.02 20.37 -0.40
CA GLY A 268 -1.27 21.67 0.23
C GLY A 268 -0.29 22.08 1.31
N ASP A 269 0.76 21.31 1.58
CA ASP A 269 1.89 21.85 2.33
C ASP A 269 2.81 22.65 1.39
N PRO A 270 3.20 23.88 1.77
CA PRO A 270 4.09 24.70 0.93
C PRO A 270 5.51 24.13 0.74
N VAL A 271 5.89 23.15 1.56
CA VAL A 271 7.15 22.43 1.46
C VAL A 271 6.84 20.95 1.55
N LEU A 272 7.25 20.19 0.54
CA LEU A 272 6.96 18.76 0.47
C LEU A 272 7.38 18.04 1.77
N PRO A 273 6.55 17.10 2.26
CA PRO A 273 6.76 16.42 3.53
C PRO A 273 7.83 15.32 3.47
N PHE A 274 8.92 15.55 2.73
CA PHE A 274 10.02 14.60 2.58
C PHE A 274 11.02 14.71 3.73
N ASN A 275 11.71 13.59 4.00
CA ASN A 275 12.80 13.50 4.95
C ASN A 275 14.03 12.87 4.29
N MET A 276 15.02 13.69 3.97
CA MET A 276 16.25 13.22 3.31
C MET A 276 17.14 12.44 4.27
N THR A 277 17.19 12.83 5.54
CA THR A 277 18.01 12.16 6.55
C THR A 277 17.58 10.71 6.75
N GLU A 278 16.27 10.44 6.76
CA GLU A 278 15.73 9.08 6.84
C GLU A 278 16.06 8.27 5.59
N TYR A 279 15.97 8.88 4.40
CA TYR A 279 16.40 8.24 3.16
C TYR A 279 17.86 7.79 3.20
N VAL A 280 18.77 8.68 3.60
CA VAL A 280 20.20 8.35 3.67
C VAL A 280 20.49 7.33 4.77
N THR A 281 19.70 7.35 5.86
CA THR A 281 19.81 6.33 6.92
C THR A 281 19.51 4.94 6.38
N VAL A 282 18.47 4.80 5.55
CA VAL A 282 18.15 3.53 4.87
C VAL A 282 19.25 3.14 3.88
N VAL A 283 19.75 4.08 3.08
CA VAL A 283 20.87 3.81 2.15
C VAL A 283 22.10 3.29 2.89
N ARG A 284 22.43 3.89 4.05
CA ARG A 284 23.54 3.41 4.88
C ARG A 284 23.32 1.97 5.35
N GLY A 285 22.12 1.64 5.83
CA GLY A 285 21.78 0.26 6.22
C GLY A 285 21.95 -0.74 5.07
N ILE A 286 21.60 -0.36 3.84
CA ILE A 286 21.83 -1.20 2.65
C ILE A 286 23.33 -1.38 2.39
N VAL A 287 24.15 -0.35 2.59
CA VAL A 287 25.61 -0.46 2.46
C VAL A 287 26.20 -1.38 3.54
N ASP A 288 25.68 -1.30 4.76
CA ASP A 288 26.06 -2.20 5.86
C ASP A 288 25.70 -3.65 5.50
N ASP A 289 24.50 -3.92 4.97
CA ASP A 289 24.10 -5.25 4.50
C ASP A 289 25.02 -5.79 3.39
N VAL A 290 25.45 -4.92 2.45
CA VAL A 290 26.41 -5.30 1.39
C VAL A 290 27.77 -5.63 1.98
N GLN A 291 28.24 -4.86 2.97
CA GLN A 291 29.47 -5.12 3.68
C GLN A 291 29.42 -6.49 4.38
N ASP A 292 28.33 -6.80 5.08
CA ASP A 292 28.12 -8.08 5.76
C ASP A 292 28.15 -9.26 4.76
N VAL A 293 27.52 -9.09 3.59
CA VAL A 293 27.56 -10.11 2.53
C VAL A 293 28.99 -10.33 2.02
N ILE A 294 29.79 -9.27 1.87
CA ILE A 294 31.19 -9.37 1.42
C ILE A 294 32.04 -10.06 2.49
N GLU A 295 31.92 -9.64 3.75
CA GLU A 295 32.68 -10.19 4.88
C GLU A 295 32.32 -11.65 5.19
N GLY A 296 31.07 -12.05 4.92
CA GLY A 296 30.62 -13.43 5.02
C GLY A 296 31.19 -14.36 3.94
N ARG A 297 31.88 -13.84 2.91
CA ARG A 297 32.50 -14.67 1.89
C ARG A 297 33.88 -15.16 2.34
N HIS A 298 34.06 -16.48 2.29
CA HIS A 298 35.31 -17.14 2.66
C HIS A 298 36.17 -17.57 1.46
N ASP A 299 35.83 -17.11 0.25
CA ASP A 299 36.52 -17.46 -1.01
C ASP A 299 37.65 -16.46 -1.38
N GLY A 300 38.00 -15.55 -0.48
CA GLY A 300 39.02 -14.52 -0.71
C GLY A 300 38.54 -13.37 -1.60
N PHE A 301 37.23 -13.28 -1.87
CA PHE A 301 36.62 -12.17 -2.58
C PHE A 301 36.67 -10.88 -1.74
N PHE A 302 37.22 -9.81 -2.31
CA PHE A 302 37.33 -8.50 -1.66
C PHE A 302 36.85 -7.39 -2.59
N ILE A 303 35.99 -6.52 -2.07
CA ILE A 303 35.59 -5.26 -2.70
C ILE A 303 35.74 -4.16 -1.63
N GLY A 304 36.49 -3.11 -1.94
CA GLY A 304 36.61 -1.96 -1.05
C GLY A 304 35.41 -1.02 -1.19
N LEU A 305 34.63 -0.86 -0.11
CA LEU A 305 33.48 0.05 -0.07
C LEU A 305 33.82 1.48 0.37
N GLU A 306 35.10 1.79 0.61
CA GLU A 306 35.51 3.11 1.13
C GLU A 306 34.97 4.31 0.32
N PRO A 307 35.04 4.32 -1.04
CA PRO A 307 34.46 5.43 -1.80
C PRO A 307 32.94 5.55 -1.62
N LEU A 308 32.24 4.42 -1.49
CA LEU A 308 30.79 4.39 -1.27
C LEU A 308 30.44 4.89 0.14
N ASN A 309 31.18 4.45 1.16
CA ASN A 309 31.03 4.91 2.54
C ASN A 309 31.25 6.43 2.65
N GLN A 310 32.29 6.96 2.00
CA GLN A 310 32.55 8.40 1.96
C GLN A 310 31.42 9.16 1.26
N ALA A 311 30.91 8.66 0.13
CA ALA A 311 29.80 9.28 -0.58
C ALA A 311 28.51 9.28 0.27
N VAL A 312 28.19 8.18 0.95
CA VAL A 312 27.01 8.08 1.84
C VAL A 312 27.17 9.01 3.04
N ALA A 313 28.36 9.12 3.63
CA ALA A 313 28.62 10.04 4.73
C ALA A 313 28.44 11.51 4.30
N GLN A 314 28.98 11.90 3.14
CA GLN A 314 28.79 13.23 2.57
C GLN A 314 27.31 13.53 2.31
N LEU A 315 26.59 12.56 1.72
CA LEU A 315 25.15 12.68 1.47
C LEU A 315 24.36 12.81 2.77
N TYR A 316 24.75 12.11 3.84
CA TYR A 316 24.09 12.18 5.15
C TYR A 316 24.26 13.57 5.78
N HIS A 317 25.46 14.14 5.72
CA HIS A 317 25.69 15.52 6.17
C HIS A 317 24.87 16.53 5.38
N ALA A 318 24.86 16.43 4.05
CA ALA A 318 24.04 17.29 3.20
C ALA A 318 22.53 17.13 3.49
N ALA A 319 22.07 15.91 3.76
CA ALA A 319 20.67 15.63 4.09
C ALA A 319 20.25 16.28 5.42
N ILE A 320 21.11 16.25 6.44
CA ILE A 320 20.84 16.93 7.72
C ILE A 320 20.72 18.45 7.52
N GLU A 321 21.65 19.06 6.77
CA GLU A 321 21.63 20.48 6.47
C GLU A 321 20.38 20.87 5.67
N PHE A 322 20.03 20.05 4.67
CA PHE A 322 18.83 20.22 3.87
C PHE A 322 17.56 20.15 4.71
N ASP A 323 17.41 19.12 5.55
CA ASP A 323 16.23 18.97 6.42
C ASP A 323 16.15 20.09 7.46
N ALA A 324 17.28 20.58 7.98
CA ALA A 324 17.32 21.74 8.86
C ALA A 324 16.86 23.02 8.15
N HIS A 325 17.24 23.19 6.88
CA HIS A 325 16.76 24.29 6.04
C HIS A 325 15.26 24.17 5.76
N VAL A 326 14.75 22.98 5.48
CA VAL A 326 13.31 22.69 5.31
C VAL A 326 12.52 23.07 6.57
N VAL A 327 13.03 22.75 7.77
CA VAL A 327 12.40 23.17 9.04
C VAL A 327 12.34 24.68 9.16
N HIS A 328 13.40 25.40 8.75
CA HIS A 328 13.39 26.86 8.72
C HIS A 328 12.33 27.42 7.77
N LEU A 329 12.19 26.85 6.56
CA LEU A 329 11.19 27.25 5.57
C LEU A 329 9.75 27.04 6.07
N ARG A 330 9.49 25.96 6.81
CA ARG A 330 8.18 25.67 7.40
C ARG A 330 7.76 26.63 8.51
N HIS A 331 8.65 27.52 8.98
CA HIS A 331 8.30 28.48 10.01
C HIS A 331 7.21 29.44 9.49
N PRO A 332 6.10 29.68 10.22
CA PRO A 332 4.95 30.49 9.74
C PRO A 332 5.27 31.95 9.36
N ARG A 333 6.46 32.45 9.73
CA ARG A 333 6.96 33.77 9.33
C ARG A 333 7.68 33.77 7.98
N VAL A 334 8.05 32.60 7.48
CA VAL A 334 8.82 32.39 6.24
C VAL A 334 7.87 31.95 5.12
N ILE A 335 6.99 31.00 5.40
CA ILE A 335 5.95 30.56 4.46
C ILE A 335 4.59 30.52 5.17
N GLN A 336 3.56 31.09 4.54
CA GLN A 336 2.17 30.92 4.98
C GLN A 336 1.45 29.96 4.03
N PRO A 337 0.62 29.03 4.54
CA PRO A 337 -0.30 28.25 3.71
C PRO A 337 -1.16 29.22 2.90
N ARG A 338 -1.21 29.05 1.58
CA ARG A 338 -1.88 30.03 0.71
C ARG A 338 -3.40 29.96 0.84
N HIS A 339 -3.94 28.81 1.26
CA HIS A 339 -5.38 28.61 1.43
C HIS A 339 -5.84 28.26 2.86
N PRO A 340 -6.43 29.21 3.62
CA PRO A 340 -6.91 28.95 4.98
C PRO A 340 -8.03 27.90 5.06
N LYS A 341 -8.77 27.67 3.96
CA LYS A 341 -9.81 26.63 3.87
C LYS A 341 -9.22 25.22 3.69
N PHE A 342 -7.98 25.10 3.23
CA PHE A 342 -7.31 23.81 3.09
C PHE A 342 -6.73 23.29 4.41
N THR A 343 -6.20 24.21 5.23
CA THR A 343 -5.90 23.93 6.64
C THR A 343 -7.14 23.44 7.38
N ALA A 344 -8.32 24.01 7.10
CA ALA A 344 -9.59 23.55 7.65
C ALA A 344 -9.98 22.15 7.16
N LEU A 345 -9.68 21.76 5.91
CA LEU A 345 -9.88 20.39 5.42
C LEU A 345 -9.02 19.39 6.19
N THR A 346 -7.72 19.68 6.34
CA THR A 346 -6.78 18.83 7.08
C THR A 346 -7.25 18.62 8.52
N THR A 347 -7.73 19.69 9.18
CA THR A 347 -8.34 19.59 10.51
C THR A 347 -9.69 18.84 10.49
N SER A 348 -10.50 19.01 9.45
CA SER A 348 -11.79 18.32 9.29
C SER A 348 -11.61 16.81 9.09
N ILE A 349 -10.63 16.38 8.28
CA ILE A 349 -10.35 14.95 8.08
C ILE A 349 -9.87 14.34 9.41
N LYS A 350 -8.99 15.04 10.15
CA LYS A 350 -8.55 14.62 11.49
C LYS A 350 -9.69 14.47 12.50
N ASN A 351 -10.61 15.44 12.53
CA ASN A 351 -11.66 15.53 13.55
C ASN A 351 -12.97 14.85 13.15
N SER A 352 -13.07 14.31 11.94
CA SER A 352 -14.32 13.67 11.48
C SER A 352 -14.53 12.33 12.18
N SER A 353 -15.39 12.33 13.21
CA SER A 353 -16.17 11.14 13.64
C SER A 353 -17.40 10.91 12.74
N SER A 354 -17.62 11.81 11.77
CA SER A 354 -18.84 12.01 10.98
C SER A 354 -18.80 11.48 9.54
N ILE A 355 -17.81 10.67 9.17
CA ILE A 355 -17.93 9.83 7.95
C ILE A 355 -18.97 8.70 8.17
N SER A 356 -19.47 8.56 9.41
CA SER A 356 -20.60 7.71 9.83
C SER A 356 -22.01 8.23 9.45
N GLY A 357 -22.12 9.11 8.46
CA GLY A 357 -23.43 9.49 7.89
C GLY A 357 -24.10 8.32 7.16
N PRO A 358 -25.44 8.17 7.19
CA PRO A 358 -26.13 6.99 6.66
C PRO A 358 -26.16 7.01 5.14
N ILE A 359 -25.07 6.61 4.49
CA ILE A 359 -25.00 6.45 3.03
C ILE A 359 -24.70 4.98 2.64
N TRP A 360 -24.44 4.10 3.62
CA TRP A 360 -24.11 2.68 3.38
C TRP A 360 -25.29 1.70 3.56
N LYS A 361 -26.54 2.11 3.34
CA LYS A 361 -27.69 1.17 3.29
C LYS A 361 -28.35 1.15 1.92
N ARG A 362 -28.23 0.00 1.25
CA ARG A 362 -29.17 -0.45 0.21
C ARG A 362 -30.51 -0.79 0.87
N THR A 363 -31.58 -0.11 0.47
CA THR A 363 -32.92 -0.70 0.46
C THR A 363 -33.64 -0.31 -0.83
N GLN A 364 -34.11 -1.35 -1.53
CA GLN A 364 -34.99 -1.27 -2.70
C GLN A 364 -36.39 -0.72 -2.31
N THR A 365 -36.89 0.21 -3.14
CA THR A 365 -38.27 0.46 -3.71
C THR A 365 -39.55 -0.01 -2.96
N PRO A 366 -40.75 0.65 -3.11
CA PRO A 366 -41.41 0.86 -4.43
C PRO A 366 -42.29 2.11 -4.66
N THR A 367 -42.60 2.26 -5.97
CA THR A 367 -43.50 3.16 -6.74
C THR A 367 -43.13 4.63 -6.87
#